data_AF-A0A2M9TXU0-F1
#
_entry.id   AF-A0A2M9TXU0-F1
#
_cell.length_a   1.000
_cell.length_b   1.000
_cell.length_c   1.000
_cell.angle_alpha   90.00
_cell.angle_beta   90.00
_cell.angle_gamma   90.00
#
_symmetry.space_group_name_H-M   'P 1'
#
loop_
_entity.id
_entity.type
_entity.pdbx_description
1 polymer ?
#
loop_
_entity_poly.entity_id
_entity_poly.type
_entity_poly.pdbx_seq_one_letter_code
_entity_poly.pdbx_strand_id
1 'polypeptide(L)'
;MKKVFIIFLIGILFSSCSSSRFFDENNTEISKSKFKEQISTYKYLEIPGDSVNHKKLIKREVRGKINNREELQTLLENATHRKIDSNKPIVVIYYPRKDKCNTTGLNVDESLIRSF
;
A
#
# COMPACT_ATOMS: atom_id res chain seq x y z
N MET A 1 -32.95 -35.43 12.58
CA MET A 1 -32.31 -35.20 11.25
C MET A 1 -32.19 -33.72 10.87
N LYS A 2 -33.23 -32.88 11.04
CA LYS A 2 -33.17 -31.43 10.70
C LYS A 2 -32.06 -30.63 11.41
N LYS A 3 -31.74 -30.95 12.67
CA LYS A 3 -30.69 -30.26 13.45
C LYS A 3 -29.26 -30.53 12.96
N VAL A 4 -29.00 -31.71 12.40
CA VAL A 4 -27.69 -32.07 11.83
C VAL A 4 -27.45 -31.31 10.52
N PHE A 5 -28.50 -31.11 9.74
CA PHE A 5 -28.45 -30.35 8.49
C PHE A 5 -28.13 -28.85 8.75
N ILE A 6 -28.67 -28.28 9.83
CA ILE A 6 -28.37 -26.90 10.25
C ILE A 6 -26.90 -26.75 10.66
N ILE A 7 -26.33 -27.71 11.37
CA ILE A 7 -24.89 -27.69 11.75
C ILE A 7 -24.00 -27.77 10.50
N PHE A 8 -24.40 -28.57 9.51
CA PHE A 8 -23.67 -28.68 8.24
C PHE A 8 -23.71 -27.38 7.42
N LEU A 9 -24.86 -26.69 7.39
CA LEU A 9 -25.04 -25.37 6.76
C LEU A 9 -24.20 -24.28 7.43
N ILE A 10 -24.09 -24.29 8.76
CA ILE A 10 -23.27 -23.33 9.51
C ILE A 10 -21.77 -23.56 9.25
N GLY A 11 -21.33 -24.81 9.10
CA GLY A 11 -19.92 -25.13 8.80
C GLY A 11 -19.41 -24.59 7.46
N ILE A 12 -20.28 -24.51 6.44
CA ILE A 12 -19.92 -23.99 5.11
C ILE A 12 -19.69 -22.47 5.15
N LEU A 13 -20.39 -21.74 6.02
CA LEU A 13 -20.29 -20.27 6.14
C LEU A 13 -18.96 -19.79 6.74
N PHE A 14 -18.26 -20.63 7.51
CA PHE A 14 -16.97 -20.27 8.12
C PHE A 14 -15.75 -20.49 7.21
N SER A 15 -15.94 -21.08 6.02
CA SER A 15 -14.82 -21.46 5.15
C SER A 15 -14.41 -20.39 4.12
N SER A 16 -15.05 -19.22 4.12
CA SER A 16 -14.70 -18.10 3.23
C SER A 16 -13.60 -17.21 3.83
N CYS A 17 -12.45 -17.80 4.16
CA CYS A 17 -11.25 -17.03 4.48
C CYS A 17 -10.59 -16.61 3.17
N SER A 18 -10.84 -15.39 2.72
CA SER A 18 -10.24 -14.85 1.50
C SER A 18 -8.71 -14.77 1.66
N SER A 19 -7.97 -15.50 0.82
CA SER A 19 -6.52 -15.47 0.82
C SER A 19 -6.02 -14.12 0.30
N SER A 20 -5.04 -13.54 1.00
CA SER A 20 -4.36 -12.33 0.52
C SER A 20 -3.56 -12.64 -0.75
N ARG A 21 -3.65 -11.75 -1.73
CA ARG A 21 -2.88 -11.77 -2.99
C ARG A 21 -1.79 -10.71 -2.94
N PHE A 22 -0.63 -11.05 -3.46
CA PHE A 22 0.58 -10.23 -3.35
C PHE A 22 1.10 -9.91 -4.74
N PHE A 23 1.39 -8.64 -5.01
CA PHE A 23 1.82 -8.17 -6.32
C PHE A 23 3.15 -7.43 -6.23
N ASP A 24 3.98 -7.59 -7.25
CA ASP A 24 5.20 -6.80 -7.43
C ASP A 24 4.88 -5.38 -7.98
N GLU A 25 5.92 -4.57 -8.21
CA GLU A 25 5.78 -3.21 -8.70
C GLU A 25 5.10 -3.12 -10.08
N ASN A 26 5.20 -4.17 -10.88
CA ASN A 26 4.67 -4.25 -12.24
C ASN A 26 3.24 -4.83 -12.27
N ASN A 27 2.60 -5.01 -11.11
CA ASN A 27 1.30 -5.68 -10.95
C ASN A 27 1.32 -7.17 -11.30
N THR A 28 2.48 -7.83 -11.26
CA THR A 28 2.54 -9.29 -11.43
C THR A 28 2.32 -9.96 -10.08
N GLU A 29 1.45 -10.95 -10.03
CA GLU A 29 1.20 -11.72 -8.80
C GLU A 29 2.43 -12.55 -8.42
N ILE A 30 2.82 -12.47 -7.15
CA ILE A 30 3.99 -13.16 -6.59
C ILE A 30 3.61 -13.92 -5.31
N SER A 31 4.47 -14.84 -4.90
CA SER A 31 4.26 -15.57 -3.64
C SER A 31 4.44 -14.67 -2.43
N LYS A 32 3.77 -15.01 -1.32
CA LYS A 32 3.93 -14.34 -0.02
C LYS A 32 5.38 -14.34 0.48
N SER A 33 6.14 -15.42 0.21
CA SER A 33 7.55 -15.52 0.59
C SER A 33 8.40 -14.50 -0.17
N LYS A 34 8.26 -14.45 -1.50
CA LYS A 34 8.97 -13.50 -2.36
C LYS A 34 8.62 -12.05 -2.00
N PHE A 35 7.34 -11.78 -1.72
CA PHE A 35 6.88 -10.46 -1.28
C PHE A 35 7.57 -10.02 0.03
N LYS A 36 7.63 -10.91 1.03
CA LYS A 36 8.31 -10.64 2.31
C LYS A 36 9.82 -10.44 2.13
N GLU A 37 10.44 -11.27 1.30
CA GLU A 37 11.86 -11.14 0.95
C GLU A 37 12.14 -9.75 0.35
N GLN A 38 11.34 -9.32 -0.63
CA GLN A 38 11.50 -8.00 -1.27
C GLN A 38 11.32 -6.84 -0.28
N ILE A 39 10.34 -6.92 0.64
CA ILE A 39 10.19 -5.93 1.72
C ILE A 39 11.42 -5.88 2.62
N SER A 40 11.99 -7.04 2.96
CA SER A 40 13.15 -7.12 3.86
C SER A 40 14.40 -6.43 3.30
N THR A 41 14.47 -6.22 1.98
CA THR A 41 15.57 -5.48 1.34
C THR A 41 15.50 -3.96 1.56
N TYR A 42 14.41 -3.44 2.13
CA TYR A 42 14.11 -2.01 2.26
C TYR A 42 14.05 -1.22 0.95
N LYS A 43 14.17 -1.87 -0.22
CA LYS A 43 14.02 -1.24 -1.54
C LYS A 43 12.56 -0.97 -1.92
N TYR A 44 11.64 -1.70 -1.29
CA TYR A 44 10.21 -1.64 -1.59
C TYR A 44 9.40 -1.26 -0.35
N LEU A 45 8.21 -0.71 -0.58
CA LEU A 45 7.18 -0.44 0.40
C LEU A 45 5.93 -1.27 0.07
N GLU A 46 5.29 -1.81 1.10
CA GLU A 46 3.96 -2.41 0.98
C GLU A 46 2.91 -1.31 0.91
N ILE A 47 2.05 -1.35 -0.11
CA ILE A 47 0.85 -0.53 -0.23
C ILE A 47 -0.39 -1.41 -0.35
N PRO A 48 -1.56 -0.96 0.18
CA PRO A 48 -2.82 -1.63 -0.13
C PRO A 48 -3.11 -1.54 -1.63
N GLY A 49 -3.64 -2.62 -2.21
CA GLY A 49 -4.16 -2.63 -3.57
C GLY A 49 -5.63 -2.24 -3.63
N ASP A 50 -6.26 -2.47 -4.80
CA ASP A 50 -7.65 -2.07 -5.08
C ASP A 50 -8.72 -2.86 -4.30
N SER A 51 -8.33 -3.93 -3.60
CA SER A 51 -9.24 -4.72 -2.75
C SER A 51 -8.63 -4.98 -1.38
N VAL A 52 -9.49 -5.28 -0.40
CA VAL A 52 -9.13 -5.55 1.01
C VAL A 52 -8.07 -6.66 1.14
N ASN A 53 -8.01 -7.58 0.18
CA ASN A 53 -7.09 -8.71 0.18
C ASN A 53 -5.89 -8.54 -0.76
N HIS A 54 -5.72 -7.36 -1.37
CA HIS A 54 -4.62 -7.09 -2.29
C HIS A 54 -3.52 -6.26 -1.61
N LYS A 55 -2.29 -6.73 -1.75
CA LYS A 55 -1.09 -6.02 -1.31
C LYS A 55 -0.13 -5.90 -2.47
N LYS A 56 0.45 -4.72 -2.66
CA LYS A 56 1.35 -4.43 -3.78
C LYS A 56 2.66 -3.84 -3.27
N LEU A 57 3.76 -4.15 -3.95
CA LEU A 57 5.04 -3.49 -3.74
C LEU A 57 5.13 -2.22 -4.59
N ILE A 58 5.70 -1.18 -4.01
CA ILE A 58 6.15 0.02 -4.73
C ILE A 58 7.61 0.29 -4.39
N LYS A 59 8.40 0.75 -5.37
CA LYS A 59 9.79 1.13 -5.12
C LYS A 59 9.86 2.33 -4.20
N ARG A 60 10.82 2.33 -3.27
CA ARG A 60 11.13 3.50 -2.46
C ARG A 60 11.99 4.46 -3.27
N GLU A 61 11.56 5.72 -3.33
CA GLU A 61 12.36 6.81 -3.85
C GLU A 61 13.25 7.41 -2.74
N VAL A 62 14.39 7.98 -3.14
CA VAL A 62 15.29 8.65 -2.20
C VAL A 62 14.64 9.94 -1.70
N ARG A 63 14.61 10.12 -0.38
CA ARG A 63 14.00 11.28 0.27
C ARG A 63 14.55 12.59 -0.30
N GLY A 64 13.65 13.53 -0.61
CA GLY A 64 14.00 14.88 -1.03
C GLY A 64 14.40 15.04 -2.50
N LYS A 65 14.39 13.97 -3.30
CA LYS A 65 14.64 14.04 -4.74
C LYS A 65 13.51 13.39 -5.54
N ILE A 66 12.96 14.13 -6.51
CA ILE A 66 12.06 13.59 -7.52
C ILE A 66 12.92 13.30 -8.75
N ASN A 67 13.18 12.03 -9.02
CA ASN A 67 14.03 11.62 -10.13
C ASN A 67 13.37 11.87 -11.50
N ASN A 68 12.03 11.75 -11.57
CA ASN A 68 11.26 11.95 -12.79
C ASN A 68 10.03 12.84 -12.52
N ARG A 69 10.18 14.15 -12.71
CA ARG A 69 9.09 15.13 -12.49
C ARG A 69 7.95 14.96 -13.49
N GLU A 70 8.24 14.62 -14.74
CA GLU A 70 7.26 14.46 -15.80
C GLU A 70 6.34 13.26 -15.56
N GLU A 71 6.91 12.15 -15.10
CA GLU A 71 6.14 10.97 -14.68
C GLU A 71 5.23 11.29 -13.48
N LEU A 72 5.75 11.97 -12.46
CA LEU A 72 4.94 12.43 -11.34
C LEU A 72 3.79 13.33 -11.81
N GLN A 73 4.06 14.28 -12.69
CA GLN A 73 3.03 15.16 -13.24
C GLN A 73 1.96 14.35 -13.98
N THR A 74 2.36 13.47 -14.90
CA THR A 74 1.44 12.61 -15.67
C THR A 74 0.56 11.76 -14.76
N LEU A 75 1.15 11.17 -13.71
CA LEU A 75 0.41 10.40 -12.70
C LEU A 75 -0.64 11.25 -11.99
N LEU A 76 -0.29 12.47 -11.57
CA LEU A 76 -1.22 13.39 -10.89
C LEU A 76 -2.33 13.89 -11.83
N GLU A 77 -1.99 14.22 -13.08
CA GLU A 77 -2.98 14.66 -14.07
C GLU A 77 -3.99 13.55 -14.37
N ASN A 78 -3.51 12.31 -14.53
CA ASN A 78 -4.37 11.14 -14.73
C ASN A 78 -5.26 10.86 -13.52
N ALA A 79 -4.72 10.92 -12.30
CA ALA A 79 -5.47 10.63 -11.08
C ALA A 79 -6.50 11.71 -10.72
N THR A 80 -6.24 12.97 -11.09
CA THR A 80 -7.11 14.11 -10.73
C THR A 80 -7.99 14.59 -11.88
N HIS A 81 -7.74 14.09 -13.11
CA HIS A 81 -8.35 14.58 -14.35
C HIS A 81 -8.19 16.09 -14.54
N ARG A 82 -7.04 16.63 -14.12
CA ARG A 82 -6.72 18.06 -14.21
C ARG A 82 -5.35 18.23 -14.83
N LYS A 83 -5.23 19.17 -15.77
CA LYS A 83 -3.94 19.55 -16.35
C LYS A 83 -3.13 20.37 -15.35
N ILE A 84 -1.84 20.08 -15.23
CA ILE A 84 -0.89 20.77 -14.38
C ILE A 84 0.02 21.62 -15.28
N ASP A 85 0.25 22.87 -14.87
CA ASP A 85 1.18 23.76 -15.58
C ASP A 85 2.62 23.37 -15.23
N SER A 86 3.38 22.86 -16.22
CA SER A 86 4.76 22.42 -16.04
C SER A 86 5.72 23.53 -15.60
N ASN A 87 5.36 24.80 -15.83
CA ASN A 87 6.18 25.96 -15.47
C ASN A 87 5.90 26.48 -14.05
N LYS A 88 4.97 25.87 -13.32
CA LYS A 88 4.60 26.25 -11.95
C LYS A 88 5.02 25.18 -10.95
N PRO A 89 5.29 25.57 -9.68
CA PRO A 89 5.52 24.59 -8.62
C PRO A 89 4.25 23.77 -8.36
N ILE A 90 4.43 22.48 -8.07
CA ILE A 90 3.36 21.57 -7.66
C ILE A 90 3.33 21.53 -6.14
N VAL A 91 2.19 21.85 -5.54
CA VAL A 91 1.97 21.76 -4.10
C VAL A 91 0.98 20.64 -3.82
N VAL A 92 1.44 19.61 -3.11
CA VAL A 92 0.59 18.47 -2.69
C VAL A 92 0.21 18.67 -1.23
N ILE A 93 -1.06 18.98 -0.98
CA ILE A 93 -1.61 19.04 0.37
C ILE A 93 -2.20 17.66 0.68
N TYR A 94 -1.48 16.88 1.49
CA TYR A 94 -1.90 15.54 1.86
C TYR A 94 -2.31 15.47 3.32
N TYR A 95 -3.50 14.94 3.57
CA TYR A 95 -4.02 14.66 4.91
C TYR A 95 -3.94 13.17 5.18
N PRO A 96 -2.84 12.68 5.78
CA PRO A 96 -2.74 11.26 6.11
C PRO A 96 -3.87 10.86 7.04
N ARG A 97 -4.56 9.77 6.71
CA ARG A 97 -5.45 9.10 7.67
C ARG A 97 -4.63 8.50 8.81
N LYS A 98 -5.33 8.08 9.85
CA LYS A 98 -4.75 7.36 10.99
C LYS A 98 -4.04 6.10 10.49
N ASP A 99 -2.71 6.07 10.57
CA ASP A 99 -1.89 4.88 10.25
C ASP A 99 -0.94 4.55 11.43
N LYS A 100 -0.25 3.40 11.38
CA LYS A 100 0.64 2.97 12.48
C LYS A 100 1.69 4.02 12.87
N CYS A 101 2.12 4.86 11.94
CA CYS A 101 3.09 5.93 12.15
C CYS A 101 2.43 7.29 12.44
N ASN A 102 1.15 7.46 12.11
CA ASN A 102 0.38 8.70 12.21
C ASN A 102 -0.89 8.54 13.07
N THR A 103 -0.78 7.78 14.17
CA THR A 103 -1.93 7.37 15.00
C THR A 103 -2.16 8.24 16.22
N THR A 104 -1.12 8.90 16.73
CA THR A 104 -1.15 9.56 18.04
C THR A 104 -0.67 11.02 18.05
N GLY A 105 -0.05 11.52 16.97
CA GLY A 105 0.51 12.89 16.95
C GLY A 105 1.58 13.14 18.03
N LEU A 106 2.02 12.10 18.73
CA LEU A 106 3.08 12.15 19.72
C LEU A 106 4.40 12.02 18.98
N ASN A 107 5.24 13.03 19.09
CA ASN A 107 6.60 13.06 18.55
C ASN A 107 7.29 11.71 18.79
N VAL A 108 7.61 11.02 17.68
CA VAL A 108 8.44 9.82 17.74
C VAL A 108 9.81 10.26 18.25
N ASP A 109 10.30 9.56 19.26
CA ASP A 109 11.65 9.72 19.82
C ASP A 109 12.69 9.86 18.70
N GLU A 110 13.47 10.93 18.74
CA GLU A 110 14.53 11.27 17.79
C GLU A 110 15.55 10.13 17.60
N SER A 111 15.66 9.23 18.58
CA SER A 111 16.51 8.04 18.52
C SER A 111 16.13 7.06 17.40
N LEU A 112 14.85 7.00 16.98
CA LEU A 112 14.36 6.14 15.89
C LEU A 112 14.56 6.77 14.50
N ILE A 113 14.81 8.07 14.43
CA ILE A 113 15.07 8.80 13.18
C ILE A 113 16.55 8.62 12.76
N ARG A 114 17.45 8.37 13.71
CA ARG A 114 18.90 8.23 13.48
C ARG A 114 19.35 6.84 13.02
N SER A 115 18.45 5.87 12.92
CA SER A 115 18.75 4.53 12.42
C SER A 115 18.46 4.33 10.93
N PHE A 116 18.24 5.42 10.16
CA PHE A 116 18.03 5.40 8.71
C PHE A 116 19.26 5.90 7.95
#